data_AF-A0A6G0X743-F1
#
_entry.id   AF-A0A6G0X743-F1
#
_cell.length_a   1.000
_cell.length_b   1.000
_cell.length_c   1.000
_cell.angle_alpha   90.00
_cell.angle_beta   90.00
_cell.angle_gamma   90.00
#
_symmetry.space_group_name_H-M   'P 1'
#
loop_
_entity.id
_entity.type
_entity.pdbx_description
1 polymer ?
#
loop_
_entity_poly.entity_id
_entity_poly.type
_entity_poly.pdbx_seq_one_letter_code
_entity_poly.pdbx_strand_id
1 'polypeptide(L)'
;MDVFRAFLPQDVCDSIDLLYGDVAPDSMNISKAAGNASNHLSRWTSWKLDPAKVHELTHTETKGQEALERAIKAFQDKHKEPLKTTFYACGKRGILYEGTSASQSPVLIKVQKLNQHNSINRESYWLRRLNRFRLGPTLVAAGPGFFICQFFTNGLNAVEFLSHPDTTQVDVTWFLRRILHQCFVLDVLGINKAEMTHPMRHIIVHGSSCSFVDFEKCVYGAQPRNVTQLCQFLSSPRVVAALSAKGHHLNVSQVREMAKKYKQTPGGQAFQALLDCISHRNPHQAS
;
A
#
# COMPACT_ATOMS: atom_id res chain seq x y z
N MET A 1 -2.81 -20.18 -2.66
CA MET A 1 -3.71 -20.09 -1.50
C MET A 1 -4.92 -19.36 -1.98
N ASP A 2 -6.09 -19.96 -1.80
CA ASP A 2 -7.31 -19.37 -2.28
C ASP A 2 -7.67 -18.15 -1.43
N VAL A 3 -8.02 -17.06 -2.11
CA VAL A 3 -8.51 -15.82 -1.48
C VAL A 3 -9.85 -16.15 -0.82
N PHE A 4 -10.19 -15.55 0.31
CA PHE A 4 -11.48 -15.82 0.98
C PHE A 4 -12.69 -15.67 0.03
N ARG A 5 -12.60 -14.73 -0.92
CA ARG A 5 -13.60 -14.52 -1.97
C ARG A 5 -13.82 -15.71 -2.91
N ALA A 6 -12.86 -16.63 -3.05
CA ALA A 6 -13.04 -17.84 -3.85
C ALA A 6 -14.15 -18.77 -3.29
N PHE A 7 -14.57 -18.54 -2.04
CA PHE A 7 -15.65 -19.27 -1.39
C PHE A 7 -16.99 -18.50 -1.38
N LEU A 8 -17.05 -17.31 -1.99
CA LEU A 8 -18.26 -16.49 -2.08
C LEU A 8 -18.82 -16.53 -3.50
N PRO A 9 -20.16 -16.45 -3.66
CA PRO A 9 -20.78 -16.19 -4.95
C PRO A 9 -20.23 -14.92 -5.62
N GLN A 10 -20.17 -14.91 -6.95
CA GLN A 10 -19.57 -13.80 -7.70
C GLN A 10 -20.38 -12.50 -7.53
N ASP A 11 -21.70 -12.58 -7.54
CA ASP A 11 -22.63 -11.46 -7.30
C ASP A 11 -22.43 -10.82 -5.91
N VAL A 12 -22.11 -11.63 -4.91
CA VAL A 12 -21.76 -11.14 -3.57
C VAL A 12 -20.41 -10.40 -3.60
N CYS A 13 -19.42 -10.93 -4.31
CA CYS A 13 -18.13 -10.25 -4.49
C CYS A 13 -18.28 -8.91 -5.19
N ASP A 14 -19.04 -8.86 -6.28
CA ASP A 14 -19.29 -7.66 -7.07
C ASP A 14 -20.05 -6.60 -6.24
N SER A 15 -21.03 -7.03 -5.44
CA SER A 15 -21.77 -6.16 -4.53
C SER A 15 -20.86 -5.54 -3.46
N ILE A 16 -19.94 -6.33 -2.87
CA ILE A 16 -18.94 -5.84 -1.91
C ILE A 16 -18.00 -4.84 -2.60
N ASP A 17 -17.55 -5.15 -3.81
CA ASP A 17 -16.61 -4.31 -4.55
C ASP A 17 -17.22 -2.95 -4.91
N LEU A 18 -18.50 -2.93 -5.30
CA LEU A 18 -19.25 -1.70 -5.54
C LEU A 18 -19.47 -0.91 -4.24
N LEU A 19 -19.92 -1.58 -3.17
CA LEU A 19 -20.29 -0.94 -1.91
C LEU A 19 -19.10 -0.29 -1.20
N TYR A 20 -17.89 -0.83 -1.36
CA TYR A 20 -16.70 -0.33 -0.65
C TYR A 20 -15.66 0.34 -1.55
N GLY A 21 -15.97 0.55 -2.83
CA GLY A 21 -15.09 1.27 -3.76
C GLY A 21 -13.83 0.48 -4.10
N ASP A 22 -13.95 -0.84 -4.24
CA ASP A 22 -12.86 -1.67 -4.76
C ASP A 22 -12.82 -1.63 -6.30
N VAL A 23 -13.91 -1.18 -6.95
CA VAL A 23 -13.95 -0.87 -8.39
C VAL A 23 -13.49 0.57 -8.62
N ALA A 24 -12.37 0.74 -9.32
CA ALA A 24 -11.91 2.05 -9.74
C ALA A 24 -12.81 2.63 -10.86
N PRO A 25 -12.91 3.96 -10.99
CA PRO A 25 -13.60 4.57 -12.12
C PRO A 25 -13.00 4.14 -13.45
N ASP A 26 -13.82 3.96 -14.49
CA ASP A 26 -13.33 3.61 -15.84
C ASP A 26 -12.37 4.66 -16.40
N SER A 27 -12.50 5.90 -15.94
CA SER A 27 -11.60 7.02 -16.28
C SER A 27 -10.23 6.94 -15.59
N MET A 28 -10.00 5.99 -14.66
CA MET A 28 -8.78 5.94 -13.87
C MET A 28 -7.60 5.45 -14.72
N ASN A 29 -6.83 6.41 -15.24
CA ASN A 29 -5.60 6.16 -15.96
C ASN A 29 -4.46 7.05 -15.45
N ILE A 30 -4.17 6.94 -14.14
CA ILE A 30 -3.16 7.76 -13.47
C ILE A 30 -1.95 6.88 -13.18
N SER A 31 -0.84 7.22 -13.80
CA SER A 31 0.46 6.60 -13.55
C SER A 31 1.53 7.68 -13.53
N LYS A 32 2.67 7.37 -12.93
CA LYS A 32 3.84 8.23 -13.07
C LYS A 32 4.26 8.26 -14.54
N ALA A 33 4.46 9.45 -15.11
CA ALA A 33 4.94 9.61 -16.47
C ALA A 33 6.12 8.66 -16.78
N ALA A 34 6.03 7.95 -17.91
CA ALA A 34 7.07 7.07 -18.44
C ALA A 34 8.24 7.90 -18.96
N GLY A 35 9.00 8.47 -18.03
CA GLY A 35 9.96 9.52 -18.36
C GLY A 35 10.34 10.30 -17.12
N ASN A 36 10.90 9.61 -16.15
CA ASN A 36 11.90 10.09 -15.23
C ASN A 36 12.30 8.87 -14.40
N ALA A 37 13.59 8.52 -14.43
CA ALA A 37 14.18 7.56 -13.49
C ALA A 37 13.54 7.79 -12.12
N SER A 38 13.09 6.70 -11.47
CA SER A 38 12.20 6.79 -10.31
C SER A 38 12.65 7.95 -9.41
N ASN A 39 11.70 8.78 -8.93
CA ASN A 39 12.01 9.79 -7.90
C ASN A 39 12.83 9.18 -6.75
N HIS A 40 12.81 7.86 -6.60
CA HIS A 40 13.64 7.12 -5.69
C HIS A 40 15.12 7.04 -6.11
N LEU A 41 15.45 6.64 -7.34
CA LEU A 41 16.83 6.61 -7.86
C LEU A 41 17.42 8.02 -7.95
N SER A 42 16.65 9.01 -8.41
CA SER A 42 17.08 10.42 -8.46
C SER A 42 17.20 11.07 -7.07
N ARG A 43 16.34 10.72 -6.09
CA ARG A 43 16.57 11.12 -4.68
C ARG A 43 17.76 10.38 -4.07
N TRP A 44 17.95 9.11 -4.42
CA TRP A 44 19.11 8.31 -3.99
C TRP A 44 20.43 8.83 -4.57
N THR A 45 20.46 9.27 -5.82
CA THR A 45 21.64 9.90 -6.43
C THR A 45 21.79 11.37 -6.03
N SER A 46 20.71 12.08 -5.67
CA SER A 46 20.80 13.44 -5.10
C SER A 46 21.50 13.47 -3.75
N TRP A 47 21.36 12.39 -2.97
CA TRP A 47 22.30 12.09 -1.90
C TRP A 47 23.56 11.61 -2.59
N LYS A 48 24.54 12.49 -2.77
CA LYS A 48 25.86 12.20 -3.36
C LYS A 48 26.55 11.06 -2.59
N LEU A 49 26.15 9.83 -2.84
CA LEU A 49 26.83 8.63 -2.42
C LEU A 49 27.75 8.28 -3.58
N ASP A 50 29.03 8.56 -3.34
CA ASP A 50 30.16 8.02 -4.08
C ASP A 50 29.86 6.57 -4.53
N PRO A 51 30.12 6.16 -5.78
CA PRO A 51 30.04 4.77 -6.23
C PRO A 51 30.71 3.77 -5.27
N ALA A 52 31.79 4.17 -4.58
CA ALA A 52 32.42 3.38 -3.52
C ALA A 52 31.50 3.17 -2.30
N LYS A 53 30.67 4.16 -1.99
CA LYS A 53 29.69 4.14 -0.89
C LYS A 53 28.39 3.44 -1.28
N VAL A 54 28.03 3.42 -2.56
CA VAL A 54 27.02 2.49 -3.09
C VAL A 54 27.52 1.07 -2.92
N HIS A 55 28.76 0.76 -3.35
CA HIS A 55 29.39 -0.54 -3.12
C HIS A 55 29.44 -0.92 -1.63
N GLU A 56 29.74 0.02 -0.73
CA GLU A 56 29.71 -0.15 0.73
C GLU A 56 28.29 -0.33 1.32
N LEU A 57 27.28 0.36 0.79
CA LEU A 57 25.87 0.23 1.22
C LEU A 57 25.14 -0.97 0.60
N THR A 58 25.62 -1.44 -0.56
CA THR A 58 25.19 -2.65 -1.28
C THR A 58 26.06 -3.86 -0.94
N HIS A 59 27.18 -3.68 -0.22
CA HIS A 59 27.84 -4.71 0.56
C HIS A 59 26.87 -5.12 1.66
N THR A 60 25.87 -5.87 1.21
CA THR A 60 25.17 -6.85 1.99
C THR A 60 26.26 -7.69 2.63
N GLU A 61 26.25 -7.74 3.97
CA GLU A 61 26.90 -8.85 4.67
C GLU A 61 26.51 -10.16 3.96
N THR A 62 27.38 -11.17 3.93
CA THR A 62 27.23 -12.43 3.17
C THR A 62 25.79 -12.98 3.18
N LYS A 63 25.11 -12.87 4.31
CA LYS A 63 23.72 -13.30 4.52
C LYS A 63 22.65 -12.59 3.69
N GLY A 64 22.84 -11.31 3.35
CA GLY A 64 21.93 -10.54 2.49
C GLY A 64 22.05 -10.95 1.03
N GLN A 65 23.28 -11.24 0.58
CA GLN A 65 23.54 -11.83 -0.74
C GLN A 65 22.96 -13.24 -0.83
N GLU A 66 23.22 -14.08 0.19
CA GLU A 66 22.61 -15.41 0.29
C GLU A 66 21.07 -15.34 0.31
N ALA A 67 20.48 -14.33 0.97
CA ALA A 67 19.03 -14.14 0.98
C ALA A 67 18.48 -13.75 -0.40
N LEU A 68 19.22 -12.92 -1.16
CA LEU A 68 18.88 -12.59 -2.53
C LEU A 68 18.99 -13.81 -3.45
N GLU A 69 20.05 -14.61 -3.33
CA GLU A 69 20.22 -15.86 -4.07
C GLU A 69 19.08 -16.84 -3.78
N ARG A 70 18.71 -17.00 -2.50
CA ARG A 70 17.54 -17.81 -2.11
C ARG A 70 16.25 -17.26 -2.71
N ALA A 71 16.10 -15.94 -2.80
CA ALA A 71 14.93 -15.32 -3.44
C ALA A 71 14.88 -15.62 -4.94
N ILE A 72 15.99 -15.43 -5.66
CA ILE A 72 16.10 -15.73 -7.10
C ILE A 72 15.77 -17.20 -7.35
N LYS A 73 16.37 -18.11 -6.56
CA LYS A 73 16.10 -19.54 -6.66
C LYS A 73 14.63 -19.86 -6.37
N ALA A 74 14.04 -19.29 -5.33
CA ALA A 74 12.63 -19.52 -5.00
C ALA A 74 11.67 -19.04 -6.12
N PHE A 75 12.01 -17.95 -6.81
CA PHE A 75 11.26 -17.51 -7.99
C PHE A 75 11.42 -18.47 -9.16
N GLN A 76 12.67 -18.85 -9.49
CA GLN A 76 12.99 -19.80 -10.56
C GLN A 76 12.32 -21.16 -10.34
N ASP A 77 12.36 -21.69 -9.11
CA ASP A 77 11.74 -22.96 -8.79
C ASP A 77 10.22 -22.94 -8.99
N LYS A 78 9.59 -21.79 -8.69
CA LYS A 78 8.15 -21.59 -8.81
C LYS A 78 7.68 -21.35 -10.24
N HIS A 79 8.39 -20.49 -10.99
CA HIS A 79 7.96 -20.03 -12.32
C HIS A 79 8.70 -20.73 -13.47
N LYS A 80 9.74 -21.51 -13.18
CA LYS A 80 10.62 -22.16 -14.16
C LYS A 80 11.29 -21.18 -15.13
N GLU A 81 11.52 -19.95 -14.69
CA GLU A 81 12.13 -18.87 -15.47
C GLU A 81 13.20 -18.12 -14.66
N PRO A 82 14.28 -17.65 -15.32
CA PRO A 82 15.29 -16.83 -14.66
C PRO A 82 14.71 -15.49 -14.19
N LEU A 83 15.28 -14.94 -13.11
CA LEU A 83 14.94 -13.63 -12.58
C LEU A 83 16.18 -12.73 -12.61
N LYS A 84 16.13 -11.69 -13.43
CA LYS A 84 17.15 -10.63 -13.43
C LYS A 84 16.81 -9.64 -12.33
N THR A 85 17.79 -9.32 -11.47
CA THR A 85 17.59 -8.41 -10.35
C THR A 85 18.39 -7.13 -10.52
N THR A 86 17.76 -5.98 -10.28
CA THR A 86 18.39 -4.66 -10.26
C THR A 86 18.16 -4.01 -8.90
N PHE A 87 19.17 -3.39 -8.32
CA PHE A 87 18.99 -2.65 -7.06
C PHE A 87 17.95 -1.53 -7.24
N TYR A 88 16.99 -1.44 -6.31
CA TYR A 88 15.93 -0.45 -6.36
C TYR A 88 16.05 0.59 -5.24
N ALA A 89 16.25 0.13 -4.00
CA ALA A 89 16.29 0.99 -2.83
C ALA A 89 16.97 0.31 -1.64
N CYS A 90 17.54 1.10 -0.74
CA CYS A 90 17.96 0.60 0.58
C CYS A 90 17.13 1.29 1.67
N GLY A 91 16.47 0.49 2.50
CA GLY A 91 15.74 0.94 3.68
C GLY A 91 16.54 0.76 4.97
N LYS A 92 15.92 1.12 6.10
CA LYS A 92 16.54 0.98 7.43
C LYS A 92 16.88 -0.48 7.78
N ARG A 93 16.04 -1.44 7.37
CA ARG A 93 16.10 -2.84 7.81
C ARG A 93 16.21 -3.86 6.67
N GLY A 94 16.13 -3.40 5.43
CA GLY A 94 16.19 -4.28 4.27
C GLY A 94 16.58 -3.52 3.02
N ILE A 95 17.02 -4.28 2.03
CA ILE A 95 17.38 -3.81 0.69
C ILE A 95 16.30 -4.31 -0.26
N LEU A 96 15.92 -3.45 -1.20
CA LEU A 96 14.90 -3.70 -2.21
C LEU A 96 15.58 -3.84 -3.58
N TYR A 97 15.19 -4.88 -4.30
CA TYR A 97 15.55 -5.10 -5.69
C TYR A 97 14.27 -5.18 -6.53
N GLU A 98 14.35 -4.68 -7.75
CA GLU A 98 13.38 -4.98 -8.80
C GLU A 98 13.82 -6.27 -9.49
N GLY A 99 12.88 -7.20 -9.66
CA GLY A 99 13.07 -8.44 -10.39
C GLY A 99 12.27 -8.45 -11.69
N THR A 100 12.92 -8.74 -12.81
CA THR A 100 12.28 -8.90 -14.12
C THR A 100 12.53 -10.28 -14.71
N SER A 101 11.53 -10.81 -15.39
CA SER A 101 11.57 -12.11 -16.05
C SER A 101 10.91 -12.01 -17.43
N ALA A 102 11.02 -13.05 -18.25
CA ALA A 102 10.61 -13.00 -19.65
C ALA A 102 9.08 -12.92 -19.81
N SER A 103 8.33 -13.73 -19.05
CA SER A 103 6.87 -13.79 -19.16
C SER A 103 6.13 -13.21 -17.94
N GLN A 104 6.82 -13.05 -16.82
CA GLN A 104 6.20 -12.63 -15.55
C GLN A 104 6.21 -11.11 -15.39
N SER A 105 5.17 -10.57 -14.77
CA SER A 105 5.14 -9.16 -14.35
C SER A 105 6.29 -8.85 -13.39
N PRO A 106 6.83 -7.61 -13.41
CA PRO A 106 7.88 -7.20 -12.49
C PRO A 106 7.53 -7.45 -11.02
N VAL A 107 8.53 -7.85 -10.24
CA VAL A 107 8.41 -8.15 -8.81
C VAL A 107 9.34 -7.30 -7.97
N LEU A 108 8.97 -7.06 -6.71
CA LEU A 108 9.81 -6.43 -5.71
C LEU A 108 10.36 -7.51 -4.80
N ILE A 109 11.67 -7.51 -4.62
CA ILE A 109 12.38 -8.43 -3.74
C ILE A 109 12.88 -7.63 -2.55
N LYS A 110 12.49 -7.99 -1.33
CA LYS A 110 13.01 -7.40 -0.10
C LYS A 110 13.90 -8.41 0.61
N VAL A 111 15.15 -8.03 0.88
CA VAL A 111 16.14 -8.85 1.57
C VAL A 111 16.67 -8.15 2.82
N GLN A 112 17.14 -8.92 3.81
CA GLN A 112 17.54 -8.40 5.11
C GLN A 112 18.90 -7.69 5.07
N LYS A 113 19.01 -6.54 5.75
CA LYS A 113 20.25 -5.73 5.78
C LYS A 113 21.17 -6.04 6.98
N LEU A 114 20.66 -6.49 8.13
CA LEU A 114 21.46 -6.86 9.33
C LEU A 114 20.67 -7.75 10.32
N ASN A 115 21.35 -8.64 11.05
CA ASN A 115 20.75 -9.57 12.02
C ASN A 115 20.54 -8.97 13.42
N GLN A 116 19.55 -8.11 13.59
CA GLN A 116 19.13 -7.78 14.95
C GLN A 116 17.67 -8.11 15.24
N HIS A 117 16.79 -8.15 14.24
CA HIS A 117 15.42 -8.64 14.41
C HIS A 117 14.88 -9.24 13.11
N ASN A 118 14.14 -10.36 13.18
CA ASN A 118 13.49 -11.08 12.06
C ASN A 118 12.33 -10.29 11.39
N SER A 119 12.55 -9.01 11.10
CA SER A 119 11.53 -8.07 10.60
C SER A 119 10.93 -8.50 9.27
N ILE A 120 11.75 -9.01 8.34
CA ILE A 120 11.29 -9.41 7.01
C ILE A 120 10.40 -10.65 7.07
N ASN A 121 10.76 -11.64 7.91
CA ASN A 121 9.93 -12.84 8.08
C ASN A 121 8.57 -12.45 8.67
N ARG A 122 8.55 -11.54 9.65
CA ARG A 122 7.32 -11.00 10.24
C ARG A 122 6.48 -10.23 9.21
N GLU A 123 7.09 -9.40 8.39
CA GLU A 123 6.38 -8.67 7.34
C GLU A 123 5.77 -9.63 6.30
N SER A 124 6.53 -10.63 5.85
CA SER A 124 6.03 -11.64 4.91
C SER A 124 4.89 -12.49 5.50
N TYR A 125 4.93 -12.76 6.80
CA TYR A 125 3.87 -13.43 7.55
C TYR A 125 2.58 -12.61 7.52
N TRP A 126 2.65 -11.30 7.76
CA TRP A 126 1.50 -10.41 7.71
C TRP A 126 0.98 -10.26 6.29
N LEU A 127 1.86 -10.03 5.32
CA LEU A 127 1.49 -9.90 3.91
C LEU A 127 0.74 -11.15 3.42
N ARG A 128 1.23 -12.35 3.76
CA ARG A 128 0.57 -13.62 3.43
C ARG A 128 -0.86 -13.71 3.99
N ARG A 129 -1.08 -13.25 5.23
CA ARG A 129 -2.41 -13.22 5.84
C ARG A 129 -3.32 -12.21 5.16
N LEU A 130 -2.82 -11.00 4.96
CA LEU A 130 -3.58 -9.87 4.42
C LEU A 130 -3.94 -10.06 2.94
N ASN A 131 -3.11 -10.74 2.16
CA ASN A 131 -3.45 -11.11 0.79
C ASN A 131 -4.71 -11.99 0.68
N ARG A 132 -5.06 -12.76 1.72
CA ARG A 132 -6.33 -13.52 1.75
C ARG A 132 -7.58 -12.62 1.69
N PHE A 133 -7.40 -11.35 2.02
CA PHE A 133 -8.41 -10.29 1.98
C PHE A 133 -8.13 -9.25 0.89
N ARG A 134 -7.27 -9.56 -0.10
CA ARG A 134 -6.82 -8.64 -1.16
C ARG A 134 -6.24 -7.33 -0.60
N LEU A 135 -5.54 -7.42 0.53
CA LEU A 135 -4.83 -6.31 1.14
C LEU A 135 -3.32 -6.44 0.90
N GLY A 136 -2.73 -5.32 0.46
CA GLY A 136 -1.31 -5.19 0.16
C GLY A 136 -0.87 -5.87 -1.15
N PRO A 137 0.41 -5.69 -1.53
CA PRO A 137 0.97 -6.31 -2.73
C PRO A 137 0.86 -7.84 -2.68
N THR A 138 0.56 -8.47 -3.82
CA THR A 138 0.47 -9.93 -3.89
C THR A 138 1.81 -10.58 -3.59
N LEU A 139 1.86 -11.45 -2.58
CA LEU A 139 3.05 -12.22 -2.22
C LEU A 139 3.29 -13.33 -3.24
N VAL A 140 4.47 -13.32 -3.86
CA VAL A 140 4.90 -14.33 -4.84
C VAL A 140 5.61 -15.47 -4.12
N ALA A 141 6.60 -15.17 -3.29
CA ALA A 141 7.37 -16.15 -2.52
C ALA A 141 7.92 -15.50 -1.25
N ALA A 142 8.25 -16.30 -0.23
CA ALA A 142 8.94 -15.83 0.95
C ALA A 142 9.73 -16.96 1.59
N GLY A 143 10.83 -16.61 2.24
CA GLY A 143 11.69 -17.53 2.97
C GLY A 143 12.56 -16.79 3.99
N PRO A 144 13.52 -17.48 4.63
CA PRO A 144 14.36 -16.86 5.65
C PRO A 144 15.13 -15.64 5.11
N GLY A 145 14.78 -14.46 5.63
CA GLY A 145 15.45 -13.21 5.33
C GLY A 145 15.04 -12.55 4.01
N PHE A 146 14.01 -13.08 3.33
CA PHE A 146 13.51 -12.47 2.09
C PHE A 146 12.00 -12.66 1.86
N PHE A 147 11.42 -11.77 1.07
CA PHE A 147 10.19 -12.06 0.34
C PHE A 147 10.19 -11.41 -1.04
N ILE A 148 9.32 -11.93 -1.91
CA ILE A 148 9.04 -11.45 -3.25
C ILE A 148 7.56 -11.11 -3.31
N CYS A 149 7.21 -9.92 -3.76
CA CYS A 149 5.83 -9.51 -3.95
C CYS A 149 5.66 -8.71 -5.25
N GLN A 150 4.40 -8.41 -5.58
CA GLN A 150 4.04 -7.56 -6.70
C GLN A 150 4.78 -6.22 -6.65
N PHE A 151 5.37 -5.82 -7.78
CA PHE A 151 5.89 -4.47 -7.95
C PHE A 151 4.88 -3.60 -8.67
N PHE A 152 4.64 -2.41 -8.14
CA PHE A 152 3.78 -1.41 -8.77
C PHE A 152 4.64 -0.47 -9.61
N THR A 153 5.01 -0.91 -10.80
CA THR A 153 5.79 -0.12 -11.76
C THR A 153 5.07 1.22 -12.02
N ASN A 154 5.76 2.35 -11.87
CA ASN A 154 5.16 3.68 -12.01
C ASN A 154 3.98 3.99 -11.06
N GLY A 155 3.85 3.24 -9.95
CA GLY A 155 2.88 3.55 -8.89
C GLY A 155 3.17 4.89 -8.21
N LEU A 156 2.12 5.60 -7.84
CA LEU A 156 2.16 6.87 -7.13
C LEU A 156 1.91 6.63 -5.64
N ASN A 157 2.70 7.25 -4.76
CA ASN A 157 2.30 7.30 -3.35
C ASN A 157 1.09 8.24 -3.16
N ALA A 158 0.41 8.17 -2.02
CA ALA A 158 -0.81 8.96 -1.79
C ALA A 158 -0.63 10.49 -1.96
N VAL A 159 0.54 11.07 -1.66
CA VAL A 159 0.80 12.49 -1.94
C VAL A 159 0.84 12.73 -3.44
N GLU A 160 1.65 11.92 -4.14
CA GLU A 160 1.83 12.05 -5.58
C GLU A 160 0.50 11.88 -6.31
N PHE A 161 -0.34 10.93 -5.88
CA PHE A 161 -1.68 10.72 -6.42
C PHE A 161 -2.60 11.93 -6.21
N LEU A 162 -2.72 12.43 -4.97
CA LEU A 162 -3.59 13.58 -4.68
C LEU A 162 -3.13 14.88 -5.37
N SER A 163 -1.83 15.03 -5.60
CA SER A 163 -1.25 16.19 -6.29
C SER A 163 -1.13 16.02 -7.81
N HIS A 164 -1.42 14.85 -8.38
CA HIS A 164 -1.28 14.62 -9.81
C HIS A 164 -2.30 15.47 -10.59
N PRO A 165 -1.90 16.17 -11.68
CA PRO A 165 -2.82 17.03 -12.44
C PRO A 165 -4.09 16.31 -12.88
N ASP A 166 -3.94 15.11 -13.43
CA ASP A 166 -5.04 14.31 -14.00
C ASP A 166 -5.94 13.62 -12.96
N THR A 167 -5.61 13.71 -11.67
CA THR A 167 -6.49 13.18 -10.61
C THR A 167 -7.77 13.99 -10.53
N THR A 168 -8.89 13.34 -10.79
CA THR A 168 -10.23 13.92 -10.73
C THR A 168 -10.86 13.76 -9.35
N GLN A 169 -11.99 14.46 -9.11
CA GLN A 169 -12.77 14.29 -7.88
C GLN A 169 -13.27 12.84 -7.70
N VAL A 170 -13.63 12.16 -8.80
CA VAL A 170 -14.14 10.77 -8.77
C VAL A 170 -13.04 9.82 -8.32
N ASP A 171 -11.82 10.03 -8.82
CA ASP A 171 -10.64 9.25 -8.44
C ASP A 171 -10.31 9.44 -6.95
N VAL A 172 -10.44 10.67 -6.44
CA VAL A 172 -10.27 10.96 -5.01
C VAL A 172 -11.33 10.26 -4.16
N THR A 173 -12.60 10.31 -4.55
CA THR A 173 -13.68 9.63 -3.83
C THR A 173 -13.44 8.11 -3.79
N TRP A 174 -13.06 7.50 -4.92
CA TRP A 174 -12.67 6.09 -4.96
C TRP A 174 -11.49 5.80 -4.02
N PHE A 175 -10.41 6.59 -4.11
CA PHE A 175 -9.22 6.44 -3.29
C PHE A 175 -9.54 6.47 -1.80
N LEU A 176 -10.33 7.46 -1.34
CA LEU A 176 -10.75 7.60 0.05
C LEU A 176 -11.56 6.40 0.54
N ARG A 177 -12.53 5.94 -0.27
CA ARG A 177 -13.34 4.75 0.04
C ARG A 177 -12.46 3.52 0.18
N ARG A 178 -11.55 3.33 -0.76
CA ARG A 178 -10.65 2.18 -0.80
C ARG A 178 -9.71 2.14 0.40
N ILE A 179 -9.07 3.25 0.79
CA ILE A 179 -8.17 3.26 1.95
C ILE A 179 -8.93 3.10 3.28
N LEU A 180 -10.14 3.66 3.39
CA LEU A 180 -11.01 3.48 4.57
C LEU A 180 -11.46 2.03 4.72
N HIS A 181 -11.86 1.40 3.63
CA HIS A 181 -12.26 -0.01 3.61
C HIS A 181 -11.10 -0.91 4.05
N GLN A 182 -9.88 -0.70 3.52
CA GLN A 182 -8.71 -1.45 3.96
C GLN A 182 -8.43 -1.27 5.46
N CYS A 183 -8.58 -0.06 6.01
CA CYS A 183 -8.47 0.18 7.45
C CYS A 183 -9.57 -0.53 8.26
N PHE A 184 -10.81 -0.53 7.77
CA PHE A 184 -11.93 -1.20 8.43
C PHE A 184 -11.74 -2.72 8.48
N VAL A 185 -11.31 -3.34 7.38
CA VAL A 185 -10.97 -4.78 7.34
C VAL A 185 -9.89 -5.10 8.36
N LEU A 186 -8.84 -4.28 8.46
CA LEU A 186 -7.81 -4.46 9.49
C LEU A 186 -8.38 -4.37 10.91
N ASP A 187 -9.25 -3.41 11.17
CA ASP A 187 -9.88 -3.24 12.49
C ASP A 187 -10.78 -4.44 12.84
N VAL A 188 -11.59 -4.92 11.90
CA VAL A 188 -12.45 -6.11 12.09
C VAL A 188 -11.63 -7.37 12.37
N LEU A 189 -10.47 -7.52 11.72
CA LEU A 189 -9.56 -8.64 11.95
C LEU A 189 -8.75 -8.51 13.26
N GLY A 190 -8.93 -7.43 14.03
CA GLY A 190 -8.14 -7.18 15.23
C GLY A 190 -6.67 -6.87 14.95
N ILE A 191 -6.34 -6.37 13.75
CA ILE A 191 -4.97 -6.12 13.29
C ILE A 191 -4.70 -4.62 13.34
N ASN A 192 -3.72 -4.18 14.12
CA ASN A 192 -3.21 -2.81 14.09
C ASN A 192 -1.98 -2.73 13.18
N LYS A 193 -2.04 -1.94 12.10
CA LYS A 193 -0.90 -1.73 11.20
C LYS A 193 0.18 -0.83 11.79
N ALA A 194 -0.18 0.01 12.75
CA ALA A 194 0.71 0.95 13.45
C ALA A 194 1.41 2.00 12.56
N GLU A 195 0.96 2.20 11.32
CA GLU A 195 1.50 3.21 10.37
C GLU A 195 0.42 4.15 9.80
N MET A 196 -0.82 4.09 10.31
CA MET A 196 -1.95 4.86 9.75
C MET A 196 -2.00 6.33 10.21
N THR A 197 -1.13 6.73 11.15
CA THR A 197 -0.97 8.15 11.53
C THR A 197 -0.23 8.97 10.47
N HIS A 198 0.64 8.33 9.67
CA HIS A 198 1.40 8.98 8.59
C HIS A 198 1.39 8.09 7.33
N PRO A 199 0.20 7.78 6.77
CA PRO A 199 0.05 6.70 5.81
C PRO A 199 0.58 7.04 4.41
N MET A 200 0.98 8.29 4.16
CA MET A 200 1.24 8.80 2.81
C MET A 200 2.28 8.03 2.00
N ARG A 201 3.32 7.51 2.67
CA ARG A 201 4.36 6.69 2.01
C ARG A 201 4.03 5.19 2.02
N HIS A 202 2.99 4.81 2.74
CA HIS A 202 2.56 3.44 2.97
C HIS A 202 1.31 3.08 2.16
N ILE A 203 0.90 3.95 1.23
CA ILE A 203 -0.20 3.72 0.29
C ILE A 203 0.35 3.97 -1.11
N ILE A 204 0.17 2.99 -2.00
CA ILE A 204 0.54 3.08 -3.42
C ILE A 204 -0.75 2.96 -4.25
N VAL A 205 -0.95 3.89 -5.16
CA VAL A 205 -1.98 3.86 -6.20
C VAL A 205 -1.33 3.57 -7.54
N HIS A 206 -1.85 2.58 -8.27
CA HIS A 206 -1.31 2.14 -9.55
C HIS A 206 -2.45 1.66 -10.46
N GLY A 207 -2.79 2.45 -11.48
CA GLY A 207 -4.00 2.21 -12.28
C GLY A 207 -5.22 2.12 -11.37
N SER A 208 -6.01 1.06 -11.55
CA SER A 208 -7.21 0.76 -10.75
C SER A 208 -6.95 0.11 -9.38
N SER A 209 -5.69 0.07 -8.92
CA SER A 209 -5.30 -0.58 -7.66
C SER A 209 -4.82 0.43 -6.63
N CYS A 210 -5.27 0.30 -5.39
CA CYS A 210 -4.73 1.03 -4.24
C CYS A 210 -4.34 0.03 -3.14
N SER A 211 -3.06 0.02 -2.77
CA SER A 211 -2.47 -0.99 -1.90
C SER A 211 -1.71 -0.36 -0.74
N PHE A 212 -1.96 -0.86 0.46
CA PHE A 212 -1.10 -0.60 1.62
C PHE A 212 0.22 -1.37 1.49
N VAL A 213 1.33 -0.71 1.79
CA VAL A 213 2.66 -1.33 1.85
C VAL A 213 3.26 -1.20 3.24
N ASP A 214 4.33 -1.96 3.49
CA ASP A 214 5.04 -2.03 4.77
C ASP A 214 4.16 -2.52 5.92
N PHE A 215 4.18 -3.82 6.14
CA PHE A 215 3.44 -4.49 7.22
C PHE A 215 4.36 -4.92 8.37
N GLU A 216 5.56 -4.33 8.46
CA GLU A 216 6.57 -4.75 9.44
C GLU A 216 6.08 -4.59 10.89
N LYS A 217 5.39 -3.47 11.17
CA LYS A 217 4.90 -3.12 12.51
C LYS A 217 3.55 -3.72 12.87
N CYS A 218 2.92 -4.49 11.97
CA CYS A 218 1.62 -5.09 12.23
C CYS A 218 1.64 -5.95 13.51
N VAL A 219 0.59 -5.83 14.31
CA VAL A 219 0.34 -6.62 15.51
C VAL A 219 -1.15 -6.92 15.62
N TYR A 220 -1.51 -8.00 16.30
CA TYR A 220 -2.87 -8.12 16.82
C TYR A 220 -3.06 -7.15 17.98
N GLY A 221 -4.28 -6.65 18.15
CA GLY A 221 -4.65 -5.81 19.28
C GLY A 221 -6.15 -5.84 19.52
N ALA A 222 -6.55 -5.78 20.79
CA ALA A 222 -7.96 -5.82 21.19
C ALA A 222 -8.77 -4.58 20.72
N GLN A 223 -8.08 -3.47 20.46
CA GLN A 223 -8.68 -2.22 19.98
C GLN A 223 -7.80 -1.60 18.89
N PRO A 224 -7.82 -2.16 17.66
CA PRO A 224 -7.12 -1.57 16.54
C PRO A 224 -7.72 -0.19 16.22
N ARG A 225 -6.90 0.71 15.70
CA ARG A 225 -7.24 2.14 15.54
C ARG A 225 -7.04 2.63 14.11
N ASN A 226 -6.98 1.72 13.13
CA ASN A 226 -6.56 2.06 11.78
C ASN A 226 -7.50 3.09 11.15
N VAL A 227 -8.83 2.88 11.26
CA VAL A 227 -9.82 3.84 10.73
C VAL A 227 -9.69 5.19 11.42
N THR A 228 -9.64 5.22 12.75
CA THR A 228 -9.56 6.49 13.50
C THR A 228 -8.27 7.26 13.24
N GLN A 229 -7.13 6.57 13.10
CA GLN A 229 -5.85 7.17 12.75
C GLN A 229 -5.87 7.74 11.33
N LEU A 230 -6.48 7.01 10.39
CA LEU A 230 -6.65 7.48 9.03
C LEU A 230 -7.55 8.73 8.98
N CYS A 231 -8.67 8.75 9.71
CA CYS A 231 -9.54 9.95 9.79
C CYS A 231 -8.82 11.15 10.39
N GLN A 232 -7.97 10.96 11.40
CA GLN A 232 -7.13 12.01 11.94
C GLN A 232 -6.17 12.56 10.88
N PHE A 233 -5.55 11.68 10.09
CA PHE A 233 -4.68 12.06 8.99
C PHE A 233 -5.44 12.84 7.89
N LEU A 234 -6.61 12.35 7.46
CA LEU A 234 -7.46 13.02 6.47
C LEU A 234 -7.92 14.41 6.94
N SER A 235 -8.09 14.58 8.25
CA SER A 235 -8.44 15.84 8.90
C SER A 235 -7.27 16.84 9.03
N SER A 236 -6.07 16.50 8.56
CA SER A 236 -4.91 17.39 8.65
C SER A 236 -4.98 18.51 7.59
N PRO A 237 -4.55 19.75 7.89
CA PRO A 237 -4.70 20.89 6.98
C PRO A 237 -4.13 20.64 5.58
N ARG A 238 -2.96 19.98 5.49
CA ARG A 238 -2.32 19.66 4.22
C ARG A 238 -3.17 18.71 3.36
N VAL A 239 -3.77 17.70 3.97
CA VAL A 239 -4.59 16.72 3.25
C VAL A 239 -5.92 17.35 2.86
N VAL A 240 -6.57 18.08 3.77
CA VAL A 240 -7.80 18.83 3.46
C VAL A 240 -7.59 19.79 2.29
N ALA A 241 -6.48 20.53 2.26
CA ALA A 241 -6.15 21.41 1.14
C ALA A 241 -5.95 20.63 -0.18
N ALA A 242 -5.24 19.50 -0.14
CA ALA A 242 -5.03 18.66 -1.32
C ALA A 242 -6.35 18.09 -1.86
N LEU A 243 -7.26 17.65 -0.99
CA LEU A 243 -8.59 17.16 -1.36
C LEU A 243 -9.46 18.30 -1.94
N SER A 244 -9.43 19.47 -1.30
CA SER A 244 -10.17 20.65 -1.75
C SER A 244 -9.70 21.13 -3.13
N ALA A 245 -8.39 21.06 -3.42
CA ALA A 245 -7.85 21.38 -4.74
C ALA A 245 -8.36 20.44 -5.85
N LYS A 246 -8.90 19.28 -5.48
CA LYS A 246 -9.54 18.31 -6.38
C LYS A 246 -11.08 18.38 -6.33
N GLY A 247 -11.64 19.44 -5.75
CA GLY A 247 -13.08 19.63 -5.59
C GLY A 247 -13.71 18.75 -4.51
N HIS A 248 -12.90 18.06 -3.69
CA HIS A 248 -13.41 17.19 -2.63
C HIS A 248 -13.31 17.90 -1.26
N HIS A 249 -14.43 18.45 -0.79
CA HIS A 249 -14.48 19.24 0.44
C HIS A 249 -14.88 18.37 1.65
N LEU A 250 -13.97 18.22 2.61
CA LEU A 250 -14.24 17.49 3.85
C LEU A 250 -14.77 18.40 4.95
N ASN A 251 -15.89 18.02 5.56
CA ASN A 251 -16.33 18.58 6.82
C ASN A 251 -15.55 17.94 7.99
N VAL A 252 -14.44 18.58 8.39
CA VAL A 252 -13.51 18.05 9.40
C VAL A 252 -14.17 17.81 10.76
N SER A 253 -15.10 18.66 11.19
CA SER A 253 -15.79 18.46 12.47
C SER A 253 -16.66 17.21 12.43
N GLN A 254 -17.41 17.02 11.34
CA GLN A 254 -18.25 15.85 11.13
C GLN A 254 -17.43 14.55 11.00
N VAL A 255 -16.31 14.58 10.28
CA VAL A 255 -15.38 13.42 10.18
C VAL A 255 -14.86 13.02 11.57
N ARG A 256 -14.49 13.99 12.40
CA ARG A 256 -14.03 13.72 13.78
C ARG A 256 -15.14 13.15 14.66
N GLU A 257 -16.37 13.65 14.50
CA GLU A 257 -17.53 13.13 15.22
C GLU A 257 -17.83 11.68 14.83
N MET A 258 -17.86 11.37 13.54
CA MET A 258 -18.10 10.01 13.05
C MET A 258 -16.97 9.06 13.48
N ALA A 259 -15.71 9.50 13.43
CA ALA A 259 -14.59 8.72 13.94
C ALA A 259 -14.70 8.43 15.45
N LYS A 260 -15.24 9.37 16.25
CA LYS A 260 -15.52 9.16 17.67
C LYS A 260 -16.61 8.12 17.88
N LYS A 261 -17.70 8.18 17.11
CA LYS A 261 -18.80 7.18 17.15
C LYS A 261 -18.29 5.80 16.76
N TYR A 262 -17.52 5.69 15.68
CA TYR A 262 -16.86 4.45 15.27
C TYR A 262 -15.95 3.90 16.37
N LYS A 263 -15.14 4.74 17.03
CA LYS A 263 -14.27 4.31 18.14
C LYS A 263 -15.05 3.72 19.31
N GLN A 264 -16.23 4.25 19.61
CA GLN A 264 -17.07 3.81 20.73
C GLN A 264 -17.76 2.47 20.43
N THR A 265 -18.29 2.32 19.21
CA THR A 265 -18.97 1.11 18.76
C THR A 265 -18.49 0.73 17.34
N PRO A 266 -17.30 0.09 17.22
CA PRO A 266 -16.77 -0.30 15.92
C PRO A 266 -17.68 -1.33 15.26
N GLY A 267 -18.04 -1.11 14.00
CA GLY A 267 -18.92 -2.01 13.26
C GLY A 267 -19.34 -1.45 11.91
N GLY A 268 -20.02 -2.27 11.11
CA GLY A 268 -20.42 -1.93 9.74
C GLY A 268 -21.28 -0.67 9.65
N GLN A 269 -22.25 -0.48 10.55
CA GLN A 269 -23.12 0.70 10.55
C GLN A 269 -22.35 2.00 10.83
N ALA A 270 -21.49 2.00 11.86
CA ALA A 270 -20.68 3.16 12.20
C ALA A 270 -19.65 3.47 11.11
N PHE A 271 -19.09 2.42 10.48
CA PHE A 271 -18.20 2.57 9.33
C PHE A 271 -18.91 3.15 8.11
N GLN A 272 -20.12 2.69 7.79
CA GLN A 272 -20.91 3.21 6.67
C GLN A 272 -21.21 4.69 6.85
N ALA A 273 -21.68 5.11 8.03
CA ALA A 273 -21.93 6.52 8.32
C ALA A 273 -20.67 7.40 8.16
N LEU A 274 -19.50 6.87 8.54
CA LEU A 274 -18.22 7.53 8.35
C LEU A 274 -17.82 7.60 6.87
N LEU A 275 -18.05 6.51 6.12
CA LEU A 275 -17.76 6.42 4.69
C LEU A 275 -18.62 7.41 3.91
N ASP A 276 -19.91 7.51 4.22
CA ASP A 276 -20.85 8.43 3.59
C ASP A 276 -20.40 9.88 3.85
N CYS A 277 -20.11 10.22 5.11
CA CYS A 277 -19.58 11.53 5.51
C CYS A 277 -18.33 11.95 4.71
N ILE A 278 -17.45 11.00 4.37
CA ILE A 278 -16.21 11.27 3.63
C ILE A 278 -16.42 11.18 2.11
N SER A 279 -17.41 10.42 1.63
CA SER A 279 -17.59 10.15 0.20
C SER A 279 -18.61 11.08 -0.47
N HIS A 280 -19.43 11.81 0.28
CA HIS A 280 -20.44 12.70 -0.28
C HIS A 280 -19.81 13.78 -1.17
N ARG A 281 -20.28 13.83 -2.42
CA ARG A 281 -20.12 15.01 -3.27
C ARG A 281 -20.97 16.12 -2.67
N ASN A 282 -20.40 17.29 -2.48
CA ASN A 282 -21.17 18.46 -2.06
C ASN A 282 -22.24 18.71 -3.14
N PRO A 283 -23.55 18.62 -2.85
CA PRO A 283 -24.59 18.76 -3.86
C PRO A 283 -24.73 20.20 -4.39
N HIS A 284 -23.96 21.16 -3.87
CA HIS A 284 -24.06 22.59 -4.19
C HIS A 284 -23.02 23.12 -5.18
N GLN A 285 -22.42 22.28 -6.03
CA GLN A 285 -21.54 22.72 -7.13
C GLN A 285 -21.85 22.02 -8.47
N ALA A 286 -23.12 21.67 -8.69
CA ALA A 286 -23.66 21.41 -10.02
C ALA A 286 -24.65 22.54 -10.35
N SER A 287 -24.09 23.65 -10.82
CA SER A 287 -24.80 24.76 -11.45
C SER A 287 -23.94 25.27 -12.59
#